data_AF-A0A528FU57-F1
#
_entry.id   AF-A0A528FU57-F1
#
_cell.length_a   1.000
_cell.length_b   1.000
_cell.length_c   1.000
_cell.angle_alpha   90.00
_cell.angle_beta   90.00
_cell.angle_gamma   90.00
#
_symmetry.space_group_name_H-M   'P 1'
#
loop_
_entity.id
_entity.type
_entity.pdbx_description
1 polymer ?
#
loop_
_entity_poly.entity_id
_entity_poly.type
_entity_poly.pdbx_seq_one_letter_code
_entity_poly.pdbx_strand_id
1 'polypeptide(L)'
;AADVFAKSDMIVKVKEPQPSEWVQLRENQILYTYLHLAPDPEQTKGLLASGVTAIAYETVTDDRGGLPLLAPMSEVAGRLSIQAGATA
;
A
#
# COMPACT_ATOMS: atom_id res chain seq x y z
N ALA A 1 3.15 -15.57 -8.15
CA ALA A 1 2.24 -14.62 -7.47
C ALA A 1 0.77 -15.03 -7.62
N ALA A 2 0.31 -15.41 -8.82
CA ALA A 2 -1.08 -15.79 -9.10
C ALA A 2 -1.73 -16.71 -8.03
N ASP A 3 -1.04 -17.78 -7.61
CA ASP A 3 -1.53 -18.66 -6.55
C ASP A 3 -1.83 -17.95 -5.22
N VAL A 4 -1.00 -16.99 -4.82
CA VAL A 4 -1.20 -16.22 -3.58
C VAL A 4 -2.41 -15.30 -3.73
N PHE A 5 -2.54 -14.63 -4.87
CA PHE A 5 -3.71 -13.79 -5.13
C PHE A 5 -4.99 -14.61 -5.13
N ALA A 6 -4.99 -15.78 -5.77
CA ALA A 6 -6.17 -16.64 -5.89
C ALA A 6 -6.61 -17.28 -4.56
N LYS A 7 -5.67 -17.65 -3.68
CA LYS A 7 -5.96 -18.45 -2.48
C LYS A 7 -6.11 -17.62 -1.21
N SER A 8 -5.57 -16.41 -1.15
CA SER A 8 -5.59 -15.61 0.08
C SER A 8 -6.87 -14.79 0.23
N ASP A 9 -7.49 -14.83 1.39
CA ASP A 9 -8.58 -13.91 1.76
C ASP A 9 -8.04 -12.51 2.08
N MET A 10 -6.80 -12.42 2.56
CA MET A 10 -6.09 -11.17 2.82
C MET A 10 -4.69 -11.19 2.22
N ILE A 11 -4.34 -10.13 1.50
CA ILE A 11 -3.01 -9.90 0.94
C ILE A 11 -2.37 -8.74 1.71
N VAL A 12 -1.18 -9.01 2.26
CA VAL A 12 -0.34 -8.01 2.91
C VAL A 12 0.84 -7.69 2.00
N LYS A 13 1.01 -6.43 1.62
CA LYS A 13 2.09 -5.96 0.74
C LYS A 13 2.74 -4.71 1.33
N VAL A 14 3.94 -4.39 0.83
CA VAL A 14 4.62 -3.13 1.18
C VAL A 14 4.18 -2.02 0.23
N LYS A 15 4.25 -2.26 -1.08
CA LYS A 15 3.95 -1.26 -2.13
C LYS A 15 2.64 -1.57 -2.84
N GLU A 16 2.09 -0.53 -3.46
CA GLU A 16 0.89 -0.56 -4.27
C GLU A 16 0.93 -1.68 -5.33
N PRO A 17 -0.21 -2.34 -5.59
CA PRO A 17 -0.28 -3.32 -6.65
C PRO A 17 -0.04 -2.64 -8.00
N GLN A 18 0.68 -3.32 -8.89
CA GLN A 18 0.93 -2.86 -10.25
C GLN A 18 -0.24 -3.21 -11.18
N PRO A 19 -0.35 -2.63 -12.40
CA PRO A 19 -1.46 -2.89 -13.32
C PRO A 19 -1.75 -4.37 -13.59
N SER A 20 -0.71 -5.20 -13.68
CA SER A 20 -0.83 -6.65 -13.86
C SER A 20 -1.33 -7.39 -12.61
N GLU A 21 -1.27 -6.76 -11.44
CA GLU A 21 -1.77 -7.31 -10.17
C GLU A 21 -3.21 -6.89 -9.90
N TRP A 22 -3.70 -5.76 -10.43
CA TRP A 22 -5.09 -5.32 -10.25
C TRP A 22 -6.09 -6.36 -10.75
N VAL A 23 -5.81 -6.96 -11.91
CA VAL A 23 -6.66 -7.99 -12.53
C VAL A 23 -6.66 -9.33 -11.78
N GLN A 24 -5.77 -9.49 -10.79
CA GLN A 24 -5.70 -10.68 -9.95
C GLN A 24 -6.45 -10.50 -8.62
N LEU A 25 -6.82 -9.26 -8.27
CA LEU A 25 -7.65 -8.94 -7.11
C LEU A 25 -9.11 -9.29 -7.41
N ARG A 26 -9.89 -9.52 -6.35
CA ARG A 26 -11.30 -9.92 -6.45
C ARG A 26 -12.13 -9.41 -5.28
N GLU A 27 -13.44 -9.48 -5.43
CA GLU A 27 -14.40 -9.28 -4.36
C GLU A 27 -14.16 -10.21 -3.17
N ASN A 28 -14.52 -9.74 -1.96
CA ASN A 28 -14.31 -10.43 -0.68
C ASN A 28 -12.85 -10.71 -0.32
N GLN A 29 -11.88 -10.10 -1.02
CA GLN A 29 -10.48 -10.09 -0.64
C GLN A 29 -10.12 -8.77 0.03
N ILE A 30 -9.26 -8.82 1.06
CA ILE A 30 -8.67 -7.64 1.69
C ILE A 30 -7.26 -7.42 1.14
N LEU A 31 -6.98 -6.20 0.67
CA LEU A 31 -5.64 -5.74 0.32
C LEU A 31 -5.17 -4.74 1.38
N TYR A 32 -4.06 -5.03 2.06
CA TYR A 32 -3.50 -4.19 3.12
C TYR A 32 -2.05 -3.83 2.83
N THR A 33 -1.81 -2.58 2.41
CA THR A 33 -0.50 -2.09 1.91
C THR A 33 -0.48 -0.55 1.86
N TYR A 34 0.67 0.06 1.54
CA TYR A 34 0.67 1.45 1.07
C TYR A 34 0.00 1.54 -0.30
N LEU A 35 -0.84 2.56 -0.52
CA LEU A 35 -1.57 2.72 -1.79
C LEU A 35 -1.33 4.05 -2.50
N HIS A 36 -1.17 5.15 -1.76
CA HIS A 36 -1.00 6.52 -2.27
C HIS A 36 -2.03 6.85 -3.37
N LEU A 37 -3.31 6.60 -3.10
CA LEU A 37 -4.37 6.70 -4.13
C LEU A 37 -4.60 8.11 -4.68
N ALA A 38 -4.41 9.15 -3.85
CA ALA A 38 -4.72 10.53 -4.24
C ALA A 38 -4.01 11.00 -5.53
N PRO A 39 -2.70 10.73 -5.73
CA PRO A 39 -2.01 11.05 -6.98
C PRO A 39 -2.20 10.02 -8.12
N ASP A 40 -2.78 8.83 -7.86
CA ASP A 40 -2.88 7.75 -8.87
C ASP A 40 -4.35 7.32 -9.14
N PRO A 41 -5.03 8.00 -10.08
CA PRO A 41 -6.40 7.67 -10.44
C PRO A 41 -6.54 6.33 -11.18
N GLU A 42 -5.50 5.85 -11.87
CA GLU A 42 -5.56 4.59 -12.62
C GLU A 42 -5.50 3.41 -11.66
N GLN A 43 -4.64 3.45 -10.65
CA GLN A 43 -4.66 2.49 -9.56
C GLN A 43 -6.02 2.47 -8.86
N THR A 44 -6.57 3.65 -8.56
CA THR A 44 -7.90 3.76 -7.94
C THR A 44 -8.98 3.07 -8.77
N LYS A 45 -9.00 3.30 -10.09
CA LYS A 45 -9.92 2.61 -11.01
C LYS A 45 -9.69 1.10 -11.04
N GLY A 46 -8.44 0.65 -11.06
CA GLY A 46 -8.09 -0.77 -11.04
C GLY A 46 -8.60 -1.49 -9.79
N LEU A 47 -8.43 -0.88 -8.61
CA LEU A 47 -8.96 -1.41 -7.35
C LEU A 47 -10.48 -1.45 -7.35
N LEU A 48 -11.14 -0.35 -7.78
CA LEU A 48 -12.60 -0.30 -7.89
C LEU A 48 -13.14 -1.36 -8.84
N ALA A 49 -12.51 -1.56 -9.99
CA ALA A 49 -12.91 -2.57 -10.98
C ALA A 49 -12.76 -4.00 -10.45
N SER A 50 -11.79 -4.25 -9.56
CA SER A 50 -11.59 -5.57 -8.95
C SER A 50 -12.60 -5.91 -7.84
N GLY A 51 -13.29 -4.91 -7.28
CA GLY A 51 -14.20 -5.09 -6.15
C GLY A 51 -13.53 -5.42 -4.81
N VAL A 52 -12.19 -5.32 -4.73
CA VAL A 52 -11.42 -5.61 -3.51
C VAL A 52 -11.73 -4.60 -2.38
N THR A 53 -11.63 -5.05 -1.13
CA THR A 53 -11.57 -4.13 0.02
C THR A 53 -10.11 -3.73 0.27
N ALA A 54 -9.75 -2.48 -0.03
CA ALA A 54 -8.39 -2.00 0.12
C ALA A 54 -8.24 -1.09 1.36
N ILE A 55 -7.22 -1.36 2.18
CA ILE A 55 -6.87 -0.57 3.37
C ILE A 55 -5.45 -0.03 3.16
N ALA A 56 -5.33 1.31 3.12
CA ALA A 56 -4.08 2.02 2.95
C ALA A 56 -3.35 2.20 4.29
N TYR A 57 -2.08 1.78 4.39
CA TYR A 57 -1.27 1.98 5.60
C TYR A 57 -1.15 3.46 5.99
N GLU A 58 -0.91 4.33 5.02
CA GLU A 58 -0.70 5.76 5.19
C GLU A 58 -1.94 6.54 5.63
N THR A 59 -3.10 5.89 5.68
CA THR A 59 -4.35 6.50 6.16
C THR A 59 -4.88 5.88 7.44
N VAL A 60 -4.22 4.84 7.99
CA VAL A 60 -4.57 4.31 9.31
C VAL A 60 -4.11 5.29 10.37
N THR A 61 -5.06 5.80 11.16
CA THR A 61 -4.79 6.74 12.26
C THR A 61 -5.00 6.08 13.62
N ASP A 62 -4.19 6.46 14.61
CA ASP A 62 -4.48 6.16 16.02
C ASP A 62 -5.53 7.12 16.61
N ASP A 63 -5.90 6.90 17.88
CA ASP A 63 -6.91 7.71 18.61
C ASP A 63 -6.50 9.19 18.80
N ARG A 64 -5.25 9.54 18.47
CA ARG A 64 -4.70 10.91 18.56
C ARG A 64 -4.44 11.51 17.17
N GLY A 65 -4.83 10.83 16.10
CA GLY A 65 -4.61 11.25 14.72
C GLY A 65 -3.18 11.04 14.21
N GLY A 66 -2.34 10.30 14.94
CA GLY A 66 -1.02 9.89 14.47
C GLY A 66 -1.12 8.84 13.37
N LEU A 67 -0.08 8.71 12.54
CA LEU A 67 0.02 7.71 11.47
C LEU A 67 1.02 6.60 11.87
N PRO A 68 0.63 5.65 12.74
CA PRO A 68 1.55 4.69 13.34
C PRO A 68 2.22 3.77 12.32
N LEU A 69 1.59 3.52 11.18
CA LEU A 69 2.15 2.69 10.12
C LEU A 69 3.10 3.46 9.21
N LEU A 70 2.98 4.80 9.13
CA LEU A 70 3.88 5.65 8.35
C LEU A 70 5.15 6.03 9.15
N ALA A 71 5.00 6.25 10.46
CA ALA A 71 6.07 6.76 11.32
C ALA A 71 7.40 5.98 11.22
N PRO A 72 7.43 4.63 11.23
CA PRO A 72 8.69 3.88 11.09
C PRO A 72 9.41 4.16 9.76
N MET A 73 8.66 4.34 8.66
CA MET A 73 9.23 4.66 7.35
C MET A 73 9.78 6.09 7.32
N SER A 74 9.11 7.04 8.00
CA SER A 74 9.62 8.40 8.16
C SER A 74 10.94 8.44 8.93
N GLU A 75 11.11 7.63 9.98
CA GLU A 75 12.38 7.54 10.72
C GLU A 75 13.52 7.00 9.86
N VAL A 76 13.25 5.94 9.10
CA VAL A 76 14.23 5.34 8.18
C VAL A 76 14.64 6.35 7.10
N ALA A 77 13.67 7.01 6.46
CA ALA A 77 13.94 8.04 5.46
C ALA A 77 14.75 9.20 6.04
N GLY A 78 14.41 9.68 7.25
CA GLY A 78 15.14 10.73 7.94
C GLY A 78 16.61 10.39 8.16
N ARG A 79 16.91 9.18 8.66
CA ARG A 79 18.30 8.73 8.88
C ARG A 79 19.07 8.55 7.56
N LEU A 80 18.43 7.97 6.55
CA LEU A 80 19.04 7.76 5.25
C LEU A 80 19.34 9.07 4.51
N SER A 81 18.55 10.12 4.73
CA SER A 81 18.76 11.42 4.08
C SER A 81 20.16 12.02 4.35
N ILE A 82 20.68 11.84 5.57
CA ILE A 82 22.02 12.30 5.94
C ILE A 82 23.09 11.50 5.22
N GLN A 83 22.93 10.17 5.13
CA GLN A 83 23.88 9.31 4.42
C GLN A 83 23.89 9.62 2.93
N ALA A 84 22.70 9.71 2.32
CA ALA A 84 22.55 10.05 0.91
C ALA A 84 23.17 11.42 0.61
N GLY A 85 22.92 12.44 1.44
CA GLY A 85 23.49 13.77 1.30
C GLY A 85 25.02 13.81 1.45
N ALA A 86 25.61 12.93 2.26
CA ALA A 86 27.07 12.82 2.40
C ALA A 86 27.75 12.18 1.17
N THR A 87 27.00 11.41 0.38
CA THR A 87 27.50 10.70 -0.81
C THR A 87 26.99 11.27 -2.14
N ALA A 88 26.21 12.35 -2.10
CA ALA A 88 25.63 13.02 -3.26
C ALA A 88 26.60 14.03 -3.91
#